data_AF-A0A8S0RN38-F1
#
_entry.id   AF-A0A8S0RN38-F1
#
_cell.length_a   1.000
_cell.length_b   1.000
_cell.length_c   1.000
_cell.angle_alpha   90.00
_cell.angle_beta   90.00
_cell.angle_gamma   90.00
#
_symmetry.space_group_name_H-M   'P 1'
#
loop_
_entity.id
_entity.type
_entity.pdbx_description
1 polymer ?
#
loop_
_entity_poly.entity_id
_entity_poly.type
_entity_poly.pdbx_seq_one_letter_code
_entity_poly.pdbx_strand_id
1 'polypeptide(L)'
;MQQRPNKLLNFTKFGAIFVTDDPVTEGFDGSSAQVARAQGMYVTSALDGSNTHVLISIVFTNEEYKGSTLEIQGSSAQFDRVREVAVVGGTGQFRLARGFVSFETIYYDPIIHYAVVQCNVTVLHY
;
A
#
# COMPACT_ATOMS: atom_id res chain seq x y z
N MET A 1 18.58 8.37 21.84
CA MET A 1 17.18 8.31 22.33
C MET A 1 16.75 6.86 22.23
N GLN A 2 16.67 6.14 23.35
CA GLN A 2 16.57 4.67 23.40
C GLN A 2 15.09 4.29 23.61
N GLN A 3 14.44 3.62 22.64
CA GLN A 3 13.11 3.05 22.83
C GLN A 3 13.24 1.53 23.01
N ARG A 4 12.63 1.04 24.10
CA ARG A 4 12.66 -0.37 24.52
C ARG A 4 11.79 -1.24 23.59
N PRO A 5 12.28 -2.41 23.13
CA PRO A 5 11.47 -3.36 22.37
C PRO A 5 10.66 -4.20 23.35
N ASN A 6 9.46 -3.76 23.72
CA ASN A 6 8.46 -4.60 24.40
C ASN A 6 7.03 -4.03 24.38
N LYS A 7 6.70 -3.22 23.37
CA LYS A 7 5.30 -2.86 23.07
C LYS A 7 4.90 -3.64 21.82
N LEU A 8 3.78 -4.37 21.88
CA LEU A 8 3.16 -4.97 20.70
C LEU A 8 3.06 -3.88 19.62
N LEU A 9 3.68 -4.11 18.46
CA LEU A 9 3.52 -3.26 17.29
C LEU A 9 2.04 -3.25 16.91
N ASN A 10 1.44 -2.07 16.78
CA ASN A 10 0.10 -1.91 16.23
C ASN A 10 -0.01 -0.56 15.51
N PHE A 11 -0.98 -0.45 14.61
CA PHE A 11 -1.10 0.68 13.69
C PHE A 11 -1.26 2.05 14.40
N THR A 12 -1.62 2.09 15.68
CA THR A 12 -1.80 3.34 16.45
C THR A 12 -0.52 3.88 17.10
N LYS A 13 0.60 3.15 17.02
CA LYS A 13 1.85 3.55 17.70
C LYS A 13 2.78 4.28 16.75
N PHE A 14 3.07 5.54 17.05
CA PHE A 14 4.13 6.28 16.37
C PHE A 14 5.42 5.47 16.29
N GLY A 15 6.01 5.42 15.09
CA GLY A 15 7.21 4.66 14.79
C GLY A 15 6.98 3.16 14.58
N ALA A 16 5.74 2.67 14.62
CA ALA A 16 5.44 1.32 14.19
C ALA A 16 5.70 1.19 12.69
N ILE A 17 6.47 0.16 12.32
CA ILE A 17 6.81 -0.16 10.93
C ILE A 17 6.19 -1.51 10.61
N PHE A 18 5.47 -1.58 9.49
CA PHE A 18 4.91 -2.80 8.93
C PHE A 18 5.52 -3.02 7.56
N VAL A 19 6.06 -4.21 7.32
CA VAL A 19 6.57 -4.63 6.01
C VAL A 19 5.49 -5.48 5.35
N THR A 20 5.21 -5.21 4.08
CA THR A 20 4.18 -5.89 3.30
C THR A 20 4.78 -6.55 2.06
N ASP A 21 4.19 -7.69 1.70
CA ASP A 21 4.27 -8.33 0.40
C ASP A 21 2.90 -8.99 0.18
N ASP A 22 1.94 -8.21 -0.32
CA ASP A 22 0.54 -8.60 -0.43
C ASP A 22 0.15 -8.90 -1.89
N PRO A 23 -0.73 -9.87 -2.16
CA PRO A 23 -1.22 -10.13 -3.50
C PRO A 23 -2.14 -8.99 -3.98
N VAL A 24 -2.00 -8.60 -5.24
CA VAL A 24 -2.95 -7.71 -5.94
C VAL A 24 -3.67 -8.54 -6.99
N THR A 25 -4.99 -8.62 -6.88
CA THR A 25 -5.87 -9.47 -7.71
C THR A 25 -6.83 -8.64 -8.55
N GLU A 26 -7.39 -9.22 -9.62
CA GLU A 26 -8.35 -8.53 -10.51
C GLU A 26 -9.68 -8.20 -9.83
N GLY A 27 -10.08 -9.01 -8.85
CA GLY A 27 -11.30 -8.86 -8.07
C GLY A 27 -11.05 -9.06 -6.57
N PHE A 28 -12.10 -8.81 -5.77
CA PHE A 28 -12.03 -8.87 -4.30
C PHE A 28 -12.06 -10.30 -3.74
N ASP A 29 -12.39 -11.28 -4.57
CA ASP A 29 -12.45 -12.68 -4.15
C ASP A 29 -11.05 -13.29 -4.05
N GLY A 30 -10.83 -14.12 -3.03
CA GLY A 30 -9.52 -14.76 -2.79
C GLY A 30 -9.09 -15.75 -3.88
N SER A 31 -10.00 -16.19 -4.75
CA SER A 31 -9.70 -17.02 -5.92
C SER A 31 -9.43 -16.23 -7.20
N SER A 32 -9.57 -14.90 -7.15
CA SER A 32 -9.31 -14.03 -8.31
C SER A 32 -7.85 -14.11 -8.74
N ALA A 33 -7.61 -13.97 -10.04
CA ALA A 33 -6.27 -14.02 -10.61
C ALA A 33 -5.39 -12.90 -10.02
N GLN A 34 -4.20 -13.28 -9.56
CA GLN A 34 -3.19 -12.32 -9.10
C GLN A 34 -2.52 -11.66 -10.31
N VAL A 35 -2.49 -10.33 -10.31
CA VAL A 35 -1.88 -9.50 -11.37
C VAL A 35 -0.60 -8.80 -10.94
N ALA A 36 -0.41 -8.59 -9.64
CA ALA A 36 0.78 -7.94 -9.09
C ALA A 36 1.02 -8.33 -7.62
N ARG A 37 2.12 -7.81 -7.05
CA ARG A 37 2.43 -7.82 -5.61
C ARG A 37 2.60 -6.40 -5.11
N ALA A 38 2.02 -6.06 -3.97
CA ALA A 38 2.26 -4.81 -3.28
C ALA A 38 3.36 -5.03 -2.23
N GLN A 39 4.55 -4.49 -2.50
CA GLN A 39 5.75 -4.73 -1.68
C GLN A 39 6.27 -3.43 -1.09
N GLY A 40 6.63 -3.42 0.18
CA GLY A 40 7.23 -2.24 0.80
C GLY A 40 6.91 -2.12 2.28
N MET A 41 6.67 -0.88 2.73
CA MET A 41 6.41 -0.62 4.14
C MET A 41 5.42 0.51 4.40
N TYR A 42 4.84 0.42 5.59
CA TYR A 42 3.97 1.40 6.20
C TYR A 42 4.60 1.86 7.52
N VAL A 43 4.62 3.16 7.77
CA VAL A 43 5.14 3.72 9.03
C VAL A 43 4.11 4.62 9.67
N THR A 44 3.64 4.29 10.88
CA THR A 44 2.79 5.21 11.65
C THR A 44 3.60 6.45 12.02
N SER A 45 3.42 7.54 11.27
CA SER A 45 4.32 8.70 11.26
C SER A 45 3.72 9.92 11.96
N ALA A 46 2.40 9.94 12.20
CA ALA A 46 1.78 10.93 13.06
C ALA A 46 1.96 10.56 14.54
N LEU A 47 2.28 11.55 15.39
CA LEU A 47 2.52 11.34 16.83
C LEU A 47 1.29 10.81 17.58
N ASP A 48 0.09 11.18 17.12
CA ASP A 48 -1.19 10.71 17.64
C ASP A 48 -1.63 9.36 17.04
N GLY A 49 -0.88 8.83 16.08
CA GLY A 49 -1.17 7.58 15.40
C GLY A 49 -2.26 7.66 14.34
N SER A 50 -2.70 8.86 13.92
CA SER A 50 -3.78 9.02 12.94
C SER A 50 -3.36 8.66 11.51
N ASN A 51 -2.08 8.87 11.17
CA ASN A 51 -1.57 8.69 9.81
C ASN A 51 -0.42 7.70 9.75
N THR A 52 -0.39 6.99 8.64
CA THR A 52 0.71 6.15 8.21
C THR A 52 1.33 6.73 6.95
N HIS A 53 2.66 6.79 6.90
CA HIS A 53 3.39 7.03 5.67
C HIS A 53 3.48 5.71 4.89
N VAL A 54 2.97 5.74 3.66
CA VAL A 54 3.01 4.63 2.71
C VAL A 54 4.28 4.76 1.88
N LEU A 55 5.01 3.66 1.73
CA LEU A 55 6.12 3.52 0.79
C LEU A 55 6.08 2.11 0.20
N ILE A 56 5.35 1.95 -0.90
CA ILE A 56 5.13 0.64 -1.52
C ILE A 56 5.33 0.69 -3.04
N SER A 57 5.72 -0.44 -3.61
CA SER A 57 5.80 -0.69 -5.04
C SER A 57 4.70 -1.69 -5.44
N ILE A 58 3.95 -1.40 -6.50
CA ILE A 58 3.11 -2.40 -7.17
C ILE A 58 3.98 -3.07 -8.23
N VAL A 59 4.37 -4.32 -7.98
CA VAL A 59 5.24 -5.13 -8.84
C VAL A 59 4.37 -6.03 -9.71
N PHE A 60 4.24 -5.69 -11.00
CA PHE A 60 3.35 -6.41 -11.90
C PHE A 60 3.92 -7.77 -12.30
N THR A 61 3.06 -8.79 -12.21
CA THR A 61 3.38 -10.19 -12.52
C THR A 61 2.52 -10.77 -13.63
N ASN A 62 1.45 -10.07 -14.03
CA ASN A 62 0.62 -10.43 -15.19
C ASN A 62 1.42 -10.37 -16.50
N GLU A 63 0.90 -10.97 -17.57
CA GLU A 63 1.62 -11.03 -18.86
C GLU A 63 1.87 -9.64 -19.45
N GLU A 64 0.88 -8.75 -19.40
CA GLU A 64 0.93 -7.44 -20.05
C GLU A 64 1.98 -6.51 -19.46
N TYR A 65 2.11 -6.42 -18.13
CA TYR A 65 2.99 -5.47 -17.46
C TYR A 65 4.16 -6.11 -16.74
N LYS A 66 4.41 -7.40 -16.96
CA LYS A 66 5.41 -8.21 -16.24
C LYS A 66 6.74 -7.48 -16.07
N GLY A 67 7.18 -7.35 -14.82
CA GLY A 67 8.46 -6.73 -14.47
C GLY A 67 8.47 -5.20 -14.49
N SER A 68 7.34 -4.55 -14.80
CA SER A 68 7.14 -3.12 -14.58
C SER A 68 6.67 -2.86 -13.15
N THR A 69 6.88 -1.64 -12.66
CA THR A 69 6.44 -1.23 -11.32
C THR A 69 5.75 0.13 -11.33
N LEU A 70 4.85 0.33 -10.38
CA LEU A 70 4.40 1.67 -9.96
C LEU A 70 4.87 1.93 -8.54
N GLU A 71 5.44 3.10 -8.30
CA GLU A 71 5.99 3.50 -7.01
C GLU A 71 5.03 4.46 -6.31
N ILE A 72 4.60 4.11 -5.10
CA ILE A 72 3.57 4.81 -4.35
C ILE A 72 4.16 5.32 -3.04
N GLN A 73 4.03 6.62 -2.79
CA GLN A 73 4.54 7.25 -1.58
C GLN A 73 3.65 8.39 -1.09
N GLY A 74 3.39 8.46 0.22
CA GLY A 74 2.71 9.60 0.81
C GLY A 74 2.12 9.37 2.21
N SER A 75 1.60 10.44 2.81
CA SER A 75 0.85 10.37 4.07
C SER A 75 -0.56 9.85 3.80
N SER A 76 -1.00 8.86 4.55
CA SER A 76 -2.30 8.20 4.42
C SER A 76 -3.02 8.24 5.76
N ALA A 77 -4.21 8.82 5.79
CA ALA A 77 -5.07 8.83 6.98
C ALA A 77 -5.63 7.41 7.18
N GLN A 78 -4.91 6.56 7.91
CA GLN A 78 -5.07 5.10 7.86
C GLN A 78 -6.42 4.58 8.34
N PHE A 79 -7.20 5.40 9.05
CA PHE A 79 -8.54 5.07 9.54
C PHE A 79 -9.67 5.57 8.65
N ASP A 80 -9.36 6.39 7.64
CA ASP A 80 -10.35 6.80 6.65
C ASP A 80 -10.65 5.64 5.71
N ARG A 81 -11.92 5.51 5.33
CA ARG A 81 -12.37 4.44 4.41
C ARG A 81 -11.64 4.53 3.07
N VAL A 82 -11.52 5.74 2.51
CA VAL A 82 -10.87 6.04 1.22
C VAL A 82 -9.68 6.95 1.46
N ARG A 83 -8.53 6.60 0.90
CA ARG A 83 -7.26 7.29 1.13
C ARG A 83 -6.53 7.48 -0.20
N GLU A 84 -6.14 8.72 -0.50
CA GLU A 84 -5.34 9.02 -1.68
C GLU A 84 -3.85 9.03 -1.33
N VAL A 85 -3.02 8.43 -2.19
CA VAL A 85 -1.56 8.46 -2.09
C VAL A 85 -0.97 8.73 -3.48
N ALA A 86 0.14 9.45 -3.56
CA ALA A 86 0.75 9.79 -4.84
C ALA A 86 1.42 8.57 -5.49
N VAL A 87 1.26 8.44 -6.80
CA VAL A 87 2.17 7.65 -7.64
C VAL A 87 3.32 8.58 -8.00
N VAL A 88 4.49 8.30 -7.42
CA VAL A 88 5.69 9.15 -7.52
C VAL A 88 6.63 8.72 -8.64
N GLY A 89 6.40 7.55 -9.23
CA GLY A 89 7.23 7.01 -10.30
C GLY A 89 6.76 5.66 -10.80
N GLY A 90 7.54 5.09 -11.71
CA GLY A 90 7.37 3.74 -12.20
C GLY A 90 8.56 3.29 -13.05
N THR A 91 8.62 1.99 -13.29
CA THR A 91 9.67 1.34 -14.09
C THR A 91 9.06 0.54 -15.24
N GLY A 92 9.90 0.04 -16.15
CA GLY A 92 9.45 -0.73 -17.32
C GLY A 92 8.52 0.11 -18.20
N GLN A 93 7.31 -0.39 -18.43
CA GLN A 93 6.28 0.28 -19.22
C GLN A 93 5.72 1.54 -18.54
N PHE A 94 5.86 1.65 -17.22
CA PHE A 94 5.42 2.82 -16.46
C PHE A 94 6.55 3.82 -16.20
N ARG A 95 7.57 3.87 -17.07
CA ARG A 95 8.65 4.84 -16.93
C ARG A 95 8.09 6.27 -16.97
N LEU A 96 8.60 7.12 -16.08
CA LEU A 96 8.15 8.50 -15.89
C LEU A 96 6.67 8.61 -15.43
N ALA A 97 6.10 7.52 -14.89
CA ALA A 97 4.74 7.54 -14.38
C ALA A 97 4.57 8.58 -13.27
N ARG A 98 3.44 9.29 -13.31
CA ARG A 98 2.97 10.17 -12.24
C ARG A 98 1.45 10.07 -12.14
N GLY A 99 0.92 10.28 -10.95
CA GLY A 99 -0.51 10.26 -10.72
C GLY A 99 -0.85 10.00 -9.28
N PHE A 100 -1.93 9.26 -9.04
CA PHE A 100 -2.41 8.96 -7.70
C PHE A 100 -3.06 7.58 -7.66
N VAL A 101 -3.11 7.03 -6.46
CA VAL A 101 -3.89 5.84 -6.12
C VAL A 101 -4.91 6.20 -5.06
N SER A 102 -6.14 5.71 -5.22
CA SER A 102 -7.15 5.69 -4.19
C SER A 102 -7.25 4.28 -3.60
N PHE A 103 -6.95 4.16 -2.32
CA PHE A 103 -7.15 2.94 -1.54
C PHE A 103 -8.47 3.01 -0.78
N GLU A 104 -9.37 2.06 -1.02
CA GLU A 104 -10.62 1.93 -0.29
C GLU A 104 -10.64 0.61 0.49
N THR A 105 -10.81 0.68 1.81
CA THR A 105 -10.96 -0.53 2.63
C THR A 105 -12.38 -1.07 2.48
N ILE A 106 -12.52 -2.19 1.76
CA ILE A 106 -13.81 -2.84 1.48
C ILE A 106 -14.19 -3.80 2.60
N TYR A 107 -13.21 -4.48 3.19
CA TYR A 107 -13.38 -5.41 4.29
C TYR A 107 -12.20 -5.33 5.26
N TYR A 108 -12.47 -5.49 6.56
CA TYR A 108 -11.43 -5.60 7.59
C TYR A 108 -11.87 -6.53 8.71
N ASP A 109 -11.06 -7.55 8.99
CA ASP A 109 -11.16 -8.40 10.16
C ASP A 109 -10.06 -8.01 11.17
N PRO A 110 -10.44 -7.41 12.32
CA PRO A 110 -9.49 -6.96 13.33
C PRO A 110 -8.87 -8.10 14.14
N ILE A 111 -9.45 -9.30 14.14
CA ILE A 111 -8.97 -10.45 14.93
C ILE A 111 -7.75 -11.07 14.26
N ILE A 112 -7.85 -11.27 12.94
CA ILE A 112 -6.78 -11.88 12.13
C ILE A 112 -5.94 -10.85 11.36
N HIS A 113 -6.24 -9.56 11.54
CA HIS A 113 -5.60 -8.44 10.85
C HIS A 113 -5.62 -8.58 9.31
N TYR A 114 -6.74 -9.07 8.77
CA TYR A 114 -6.93 -9.25 7.34
C TYR A 114 -7.77 -8.11 6.76
N ALA A 115 -7.31 -7.50 5.68
CA ALA A 115 -8.03 -6.44 4.99
C ALA A 115 -8.13 -6.75 3.50
N VAL A 116 -9.27 -6.39 2.90
CA VAL A 116 -9.42 -6.30 1.44
C VAL A 116 -9.49 -4.83 1.09
N VAL A 117 -8.52 -4.38 0.30
CA VAL A 117 -8.39 -2.97 -0.10
C VAL A 117 -8.51 -2.89 -1.61
N GLN A 118 -9.52 -2.15 -2.08
CA GLN A 118 -9.61 -1.79 -3.49
C GLN A 118 -8.55 -0.75 -3.82
N CYS A 119 -7.80 -0.99 -4.90
CA CYS A 119 -6.75 -0.11 -5.37
C CYS A 119 -7.15 0.45 -6.74
N ASN A 120 -7.54 1.73 -6.78
CA ASN A 120 -7.85 2.42 -8.03
C ASN A 120 -6.68 3.34 -8.39
N VAL A 121 -5.96 3.02 -9.46
CA VAL A 121 -4.74 3.72 -9.85
C VAL A 121 -4.99 4.54 -11.11
N THR A 122 -4.66 5.83 -11.06
CA THR A 122 -4.65 6.71 -12.24
C THR A 122 -3.23 7.17 -12.50
N VAL A 123 -2.71 6.84 -13.68
CA VAL A 123 -1.32 7.14 -14.05
C VAL A 123 -1.23 7.79 -15.43
N LEU A 124 -0.30 8.74 -15.53
CA LEU A 124 0.18 9.32 -16.78
C LEU A 124 1.59 8.80 -17.02
N HIS A 125 1.83 8.11 -18.13
CA HIS A 125 3.15 7.61 -18.55
C HIS A 125 3.30 7.68 -20.09
N TYR A 126 4.49 7.34 -20.61
CA TYR A 126 4.84 7.42 -22.04
C TYR A 126 5.18 6.06 -22.63
#